data_AF-A0A6B3ES40-F1
#
_entry.id   AF-A0A6B3ES40-F1
#
_cell.length_a   1.000
_cell.length_b   1.000
_cell.length_c   1.000
_cell.angle_alpha   90.00
_cell.angle_beta   90.00
_cell.angle_gamma   90.00
#
_symmetry.space_group_name_H-M   'P 1'
#
loop_
_entity.id
_entity.type
_entity.pdbx_description
1 polymer ?
#
loop_
_entity_poly.entity_id
_entity_poly.type
_entity_poly.pdbx_seq_one_letter_code
_entity_poly.pdbx_strand_id
1 'polypeptide(L)'
;IADQTWKKHGKAVRQLEANLRRVVPDASPERISRLSRAGMRSYLRYWMESFRLPAWSEERVRLGFAPDGLDHLDVPLAEGRGVILALPHLANWDLAGAWVTTELGIPFTTVAERLKPESLYDRFVAYREGLGMEVLPHTGGAAFGTLARRLRSGGMVCLV
;
A
#
# COMPACT_ATOMS: atom_id res chain seq x y z
N ILE A 1 -17.30 -11.66 -7.96
CA ILE A 1 -15.90 -12.00 -8.31
C ILE A 1 -15.16 -12.69 -7.16
N ALA A 2 -14.93 -12.05 -6.01
CA ALA A 2 -14.13 -12.64 -4.92
C ALA A 2 -14.59 -14.02 -4.46
N ASP A 3 -15.87 -14.16 -4.11
CA ASP A 3 -16.42 -15.44 -3.67
C ASP A 3 -16.37 -16.52 -4.77
N GLN A 4 -16.47 -16.13 -6.04
CA GLN A 4 -16.35 -17.06 -7.16
C GLN A 4 -14.90 -17.51 -7.34
N THR A 5 -13.93 -16.60 -7.27
CA THR A 5 -12.49 -16.94 -7.31
C THR A 5 -12.11 -17.86 -6.16
N TRP A 6 -12.60 -17.56 -4.96
CA TRP A 6 -12.41 -18.39 -3.77
C TRP A 6 -13.03 -19.79 -3.95
N LYS A 7 -14.29 -19.88 -4.41
CA LYS A 7 -14.98 -21.14 -4.68
C LYS A 7 -14.26 -22.01 -5.72
N LYS A 8 -13.60 -21.42 -6.72
CA LYS A 8 -12.79 -22.15 -7.72
C LYS A 8 -11.54 -22.80 -7.12
N HIS A 9 -11.13 -22.42 -5.91
CA HIS A 9 -10.01 -22.99 -5.16
C HIS A 9 -8.71 -23.15 -5.97
N GLY A 10 -8.43 -22.16 -6.82
CA GLY A 10 -7.24 -22.16 -7.69
C GLY A 10 -5.92 -22.03 -6.93
N LYS A 11 -4.80 -22.02 -7.66
CA LYS A 11 -3.43 -21.92 -7.08
C LYS A 11 -3.29 -20.74 -6.10
N ALA A 12 -3.82 -19.56 -6.45
CA ALA A 12 -3.75 -18.37 -5.60
C ALA A 12 -4.49 -18.55 -4.26
N VAL A 13 -5.67 -19.16 -4.27
CA VAL A 13 -6.46 -19.40 -3.04
C VAL A 13 -5.76 -20.42 -2.14
N ARG A 14 -5.22 -21.49 -2.73
CA ARG A 14 -4.41 -22.48 -2.00
C ARG A 14 -3.15 -21.88 -1.40
N GLN A 15 -2.49 -20.97 -2.13
CA GLN A 15 -1.33 -20.24 -1.62
C GLN A 15 -1.72 -19.32 -0.46
N LEU A 16 -2.84 -18.59 -0.58
CA LEU A 16 -3.38 -17.78 0.52
C LEU A 16 -3.63 -18.64 1.77
N GLU A 17 -4.25 -19.81 1.62
CA GLU A 17 -4.47 -20.74 2.73
C GLU A 17 -3.17 -21.28 3.33
N ALA A 18 -2.15 -21.56 2.50
CA ALA A 18 -0.83 -21.98 2.97
C ALA A 18 -0.11 -20.88 3.76
N ASN A 19 -0.30 -19.62 3.39
CA ASN A 19 0.20 -18.47 4.14
C ASN A 19 -0.58 -18.31 5.45
N LEU A 20 -1.91 -18.41 5.41
CA LEU A 20 -2.75 -18.31 6.62
C LEU A 20 -2.44 -19.40 7.64
N ARG A 21 -2.13 -20.63 7.22
CA ARG A 21 -1.69 -21.69 8.14
C ARG A 21 -0.37 -21.37 8.86
N ARG A 22 0.45 -20.46 8.34
CA ARG A 22 1.65 -19.96 9.03
C ARG A 22 1.33 -18.82 9.99
N VAL A 23 0.36 -17.97 9.62
CA VAL A 23 -0.08 -16.82 10.44
C VAL A 23 -0.93 -17.25 11.64
N VAL A 24 -1.78 -18.26 11.46
CA VAL A 24 -2.65 -18.83 12.50
C VAL A 24 -2.48 -20.37 12.55
N PRO A 25 -1.36 -20.87 13.11
CA PRO A 25 -1.02 -22.31 13.04
C PRO A 25 -2.04 -23.23 13.70
N ASP A 26 -2.73 -22.75 14.74
CA ASP A 26 -3.72 -23.53 15.50
C ASP A 26 -5.13 -23.47 14.90
N ALA A 27 -5.31 -22.78 13.76
CA ALA A 27 -6.62 -22.65 13.13
C ALA A 27 -7.08 -23.96 12.50
N SER A 28 -8.33 -24.35 12.79
CA SER A 28 -8.97 -25.48 12.11
C SER A 28 -9.09 -25.27 10.60
N PRO A 29 -9.24 -26.34 9.80
CA PRO A 29 -9.48 -26.22 8.36
C PRO A 29 -10.66 -25.30 8.00
N GLU A 30 -11.74 -25.33 8.79
CA GLU A 30 -12.93 -24.49 8.62
C GLU A 30 -12.62 -23.01 8.92
N ARG A 31 -11.77 -22.75 9.93
CA ARG A 31 -11.31 -21.39 10.22
C ARG A 31 -10.43 -20.87 9.10
N ILE A 32 -9.50 -21.67 8.57
CA ILE A 32 -8.66 -21.31 7.42
C ILE A 32 -9.52 -21.00 6.19
N SER A 33 -10.52 -21.83 5.90
CA SER A 33 -11.48 -21.64 4.80
C SER A 33 -12.27 -20.32 4.92
N ARG A 34 -12.76 -19.98 6.13
CA ARG A 34 -13.43 -18.70 6.39
C ARG A 34 -12.48 -17.51 6.22
N LEU A 35 -11.26 -17.61 6.73
CA LEU A 35 -10.25 -16.56 6.62
C LEU A 35 -9.79 -16.36 5.18
N SER A 36 -9.60 -17.42 4.41
CA SER A 36 -9.21 -17.31 3.00
C SER A 36 -10.32 -16.67 2.16
N ARG A 37 -11.60 -16.97 2.46
CA ARG A 37 -12.74 -16.28 1.84
C ARG A 37 -12.75 -14.79 2.14
N ALA A 38 -12.56 -14.42 3.41
CA ALA A 38 -12.48 -13.01 3.83
C ALA A 38 -11.26 -12.31 3.21
N GLY A 39 -10.10 -12.96 3.19
CA GLY A 39 -8.87 -12.47 2.57
C GLY A 39 -9.04 -12.21 1.07
N MET A 40 -9.70 -13.11 0.33
CA MET A 40 -10.01 -12.89 -1.09
C MET A 40 -10.94 -11.69 -1.32
N ARG A 41 -11.90 -11.44 -0.41
CA ARG A 41 -12.74 -10.24 -0.47
C ARG A 41 -11.92 -8.98 -0.21
N SER A 42 -11.03 -8.99 0.79
CA SER A 42 -10.15 -7.86 1.08
C SER A 42 -9.19 -7.56 -0.07
N TYR A 43 -8.57 -8.59 -0.65
CA TYR A 43 -7.67 -8.46 -1.79
C TYR A 43 -8.35 -7.84 -3.02
N LEU A 44 -9.57 -8.27 -3.35
CA LEU A 44 -10.29 -7.68 -4.48
C LEU A 44 -10.91 -6.33 -4.15
N ARG A 45 -11.20 -6.04 -2.87
CA ARG A 45 -11.58 -4.70 -2.43
C ARG A 45 -10.44 -3.72 -2.68
N TYR A 46 -9.20 -4.07 -2.34
CA TYR A 46 -8.02 -3.26 -2.66
C TYR A 46 -8.01 -2.87 -4.15
N TRP A 47 -8.09 -3.85 -5.06
CA TRP A 47 -8.11 -3.53 -6.50
C TRP A 47 -9.29 -2.64 -6.91
N MET A 48 -10.50 -2.92 -6.43
CA MET A 48 -11.67 -2.09 -6.73
C MET A 48 -11.52 -0.65 -6.23
N GLU A 49 -10.91 -0.46 -5.06
CA GLU A 49 -10.64 0.86 -4.51
C GLU A 49 -9.51 1.54 -5.30
N SER A 50 -8.37 0.88 -5.54
CA SER A 50 -7.25 1.45 -6.29
C SER A 50 -7.67 1.96 -7.67
N PHE A 51 -8.50 1.21 -8.42
CA PHE A 51 -8.99 1.66 -9.72
C PHE A 51 -9.92 2.88 -9.66
N ARG A 52 -10.60 3.10 -8.53
CA ARG A 52 -11.55 4.20 -8.36
C ARG A 52 -10.94 5.40 -7.64
N LEU A 53 -9.85 5.19 -6.92
CA LEU A 53 -9.23 6.17 -6.05
C LEU A 53 -8.92 7.51 -6.75
N PRO A 54 -8.42 7.54 -8.01
CA PRO A 54 -8.16 8.81 -8.70
C PRO A 54 -9.42 9.63 -9.00
N ALA A 55 -10.60 9.01 -8.94
CA ALA A 55 -11.89 9.66 -9.15
C ALA A 55 -12.61 9.98 -7.84
N TRP A 56 -11.99 9.72 -6.68
CA TRP A 56 -12.56 10.11 -5.39
C TRP A 56 -12.38 11.62 -5.18
N SER A 57 -13.36 12.27 -4.55
CA SER A 57 -13.17 13.63 -4.06
C SER A 57 -12.17 13.63 -2.91
N GLU A 58 -11.50 14.76 -2.69
CA GLU A 58 -10.63 14.93 -1.53
C GLU A 58 -11.36 14.63 -0.21
N GLU A 59 -12.60 15.12 -0.05
CA GLU A 59 -13.44 14.83 1.12
C GLU A 59 -13.60 13.32 1.36
N ARG A 60 -13.83 12.55 0.30
CA ARG A 60 -13.95 11.10 0.41
C ARG A 60 -12.63 10.44 0.79
N VAL A 61 -11.49 10.95 0.32
CA VAL A 61 -10.16 10.48 0.73
C VAL A 61 -9.95 10.77 2.22
N ARG A 62 -10.23 11.99 2.68
CA ARG A 62 -10.11 12.41 4.09
C ARG A 62 -10.93 11.53 5.03
N LEU A 63 -12.20 11.27 4.68
CA LEU A 63 -13.10 10.43 5.47
C LEU A 63 -12.86 8.92 5.30
N GLY A 64 -12.09 8.52 4.28
CA GLY A 64 -11.84 7.12 3.94
C GLY A 64 -10.75 6.45 4.76
N PHE A 65 -9.99 7.22 5.56
CA PHE A 65 -8.88 6.73 6.35
C PHE A 65 -8.93 7.32 7.76
N ALA A 66 -8.75 6.47 8.75
CA ALA A 66 -8.69 6.85 10.15
C ALA A 66 -7.27 6.54 10.66
N PRO A 67 -6.41 7.54 10.81
CA PRO A 67 -5.06 7.34 11.31
C PRO A 67 -5.08 7.01 12.81
N ASP A 68 -4.09 6.25 13.26
CA ASP A 68 -3.78 6.04 14.67
C ASP A 68 -2.28 6.25 14.88
N GLY A 69 -1.90 6.88 16.00
CA GLY A 69 -0.50 7.16 16.33
C GLY A 69 0.19 8.22 15.45
N LEU A 70 -0.53 9.27 15.00
CA LEU A 70 0.06 10.34 14.16
C LEU A 70 1.23 11.07 14.82
N ASP A 71 1.30 11.11 16.15
CA ASP A 71 2.41 11.74 16.86
C ASP A 71 3.78 11.12 16.51
N HIS A 72 3.80 9.84 16.10
CA HIS A 72 5.01 9.17 15.61
C HIS A 72 5.48 9.68 14.23
N LEU A 73 4.63 10.40 13.52
CA LEU A 73 4.91 11.04 12.24
C LEU A 73 5.14 12.55 12.43
N ASP A 74 4.21 13.23 13.09
CA ASP A 74 4.18 14.70 13.14
C ASP A 74 5.34 15.28 13.94
N VAL A 75 5.68 14.69 15.09
CA VAL A 75 6.76 15.16 15.97
C VAL A 75 8.13 15.10 15.27
N PRO A 76 8.60 13.95 14.74
CA PRO A 76 9.89 13.92 14.07
C PRO A 76 9.95 14.80 12.81
N LEU A 77 8.87 14.89 12.03
CA LEU A 77 8.84 15.77 10.86
C LEU A 77 8.94 17.26 11.26
N ALA A 78 8.25 17.68 12.32
CA ALA A 78 8.34 19.05 12.84
C ALA A 78 9.75 19.40 13.35
N GLU A 79 10.49 18.41 13.83
CA GLU A 79 11.90 18.54 14.24
C GLU A 79 12.90 18.46 13.06
N GLY A 80 12.41 18.34 11.83
CA GLY A 80 13.25 18.19 10.63
C GLY A 80 13.96 16.84 10.54
N ARG A 81 13.48 15.82 11.26
CA ARG A 81 14.01 14.46 11.20
C ARG A 81 13.22 13.65 10.17
N GLY A 82 13.92 13.05 9.22
CA GLY A 82 13.28 12.22 8.21
C GLY A 82 12.62 10.98 8.81
N VAL A 83 11.48 10.58 8.24
CA VAL A 83 10.66 9.46 8.73
C VAL A 83 10.59 8.36 7.66
N ILE A 84 10.74 7.11 8.10
CA ILE A 84 10.48 5.93 7.28
C ILE A 84 9.21 5.25 7.79
N LEU A 85 8.18 5.19 6.94
CA LEU A 85 7.01 4.35 7.15
C LEU A 85 7.22 3.01 6.42
N ALA A 86 7.53 1.96 7.18
CA ALA A 86 7.65 0.60 6.66
C ALA A 86 6.36 -0.17 6.93
N LEU A 87 5.69 -0.63 5.87
CA LEU A 87 4.39 -1.28 5.96
C LEU A 87 4.34 -2.61 5.21
N PRO A 88 3.54 -3.59 5.66
CA PRO A 88 3.29 -4.78 4.86
C PRO A 88 2.35 -4.46 3.69
N HIS A 89 2.28 -5.38 2.72
CA HIS A 89 1.24 -5.39 1.68
C HIS A 89 -0.13 -5.78 2.28
N LEU A 90 -0.72 -4.87 3.06
CA LEU A 90 -1.96 -5.08 3.80
C LEU A 90 -2.99 -3.99 3.47
N ALA A 91 -4.25 -4.41 3.33
CA ALA A 91 -5.37 -3.53 3.04
C ALA A 91 -5.12 -2.63 1.81
N ASN A 92 -5.26 -1.30 1.94
CA ASN A 92 -5.10 -0.36 0.85
C ASN A 92 -4.12 0.76 1.24
N TRP A 93 -2.84 0.55 0.91
CA TRP A 93 -1.78 1.52 1.17
C TRP A 93 -1.80 2.71 0.21
N ASP A 94 -2.39 2.57 -0.99
CA ASP A 94 -2.54 3.70 -1.91
C ASP A 94 -3.56 4.73 -1.35
N LEU A 95 -4.63 4.27 -0.68
CA LEU A 95 -5.55 5.14 0.05
C LEU A 95 -4.88 5.82 1.24
N ALA A 96 -4.04 5.11 2.00
CA ALA A 96 -3.27 5.72 3.08
C ALA A 96 -2.32 6.81 2.54
N GLY A 97 -1.62 6.53 1.44
CA GLY A 97 -0.75 7.51 0.79
C GLY A 97 -1.50 8.73 0.25
N ALA A 98 -2.64 8.52 -0.41
CA ALA A 98 -3.51 9.60 -0.86
C ALA A 98 -4.06 10.44 0.31
N TRP A 99 -4.36 9.79 1.44
CA TRP A 99 -4.78 10.49 2.64
C TRP A 99 -3.66 11.37 3.21
N VAL A 100 -2.41 10.88 3.28
CA VAL A 100 -1.28 11.71 3.74
C VAL A 100 -1.09 12.93 2.85
N THR A 101 -1.12 12.77 1.53
CA THR A 101 -0.92 13.89 0.60
C THR A 101 -2.10 14.89 0.61
N THR A 102 -3.32 14.42 0.90
CA THR A 102 -4.54 15.24 0.87
C THR A 102 -4.89 15.90 2.20
N GLU A 103 -4.76 15.17 3.31
CA GLU A 103 -5.12 15.63 4.65
C GLU A 103 -3.94 16.33 5.33
N LEU A 104 -2.76 15.73 5.29
CA LEU A 104 -1.58 16.31 5.94
C LEU A 104 -0.80 17.26 5.02
N GLY A 105 -1.01 17.18 3.70
CA GLY A 105 -0.27 17.97 2.72
C GLY A 105 1.22 17.60 2.64
N ILE A 106 1.59 16.42 3.14
CA ILE A 106 3.00 15.98 3.23
C ILE A 106 3.34 15.18 1.97
N PRO A 107 4.24 15.69 1.09
CA PRO A 107 4.76 14.90 0.00
C PRO A 107 5.70 13.81 0.54
N PHE A 108 5.72 12.65 -0.11
CA PHE A 108 6.63 11.58 0.26
C PHE A 108 7.12 10.79 -0.93
N THR A 109 8.24 10.09 -0.71
CA THR A 109 8.89 9.27 -1.73
C THR A 109 8.69 7.79 -1.44
N THR A 110 8.44 7.00 -2.46
CA THR A 110 8.36 5.54 -2.38
C THR A 110 9.11 4.88 -3.53
N VAL A 111 9.19 3.56 -3.52
CA VAL A 111 9.77 2.76 -4.60
C VAL A 111 8.72 1.84 -5.21
N ALA A 112 8.79 1.64 -6.52
CA ALA A 112 7.98 0.65 -7.23
C ALA A 112 8.88 -0.34 -7.97
N GLU A 113 8.54 -1.62 -7.88
CA GLU A 113 9.11 -2.64 -8.75
C GLU A 113 8.84 -2.29 -10.22
N ARG A 114 9.86 -2.41 -11.07
CA ARG A 114 9.73 -2.13 -12.50
C ARG A 114 9.08 -3.30 -13.24
N LEU A 115 7.75 -3.33 -13.19
CA LEU A 115 6.93 -4.37 -13.81
C LEU A 115 7.10 -4.39 -15.34
N LYS A 116 6.97 -5.59 -15.92
CA LYS A 116 6.85 -5.76 -17.38
C LYS A 116 5.39 -6.05 -17.76
N PRO A 117 4.92 -5.57 -18.92
CA PRO A 117 5.60 -4.68 -19.87
C PRO A 117 5.77 -3.26 -19.31
N GLU A 118 6.67 -2.46 -19.89
CA GLU A 118 6.98 -1.09 -19.41
C GLU A 118 5.73 -0.21 -19.32
N SER A 119 4.81 -0.36 -20.28
CA SER A 119 3.53 0.37 -20.28
C SER A 119 2.63 0.07 -19.06
N LEU A 120 2.82 -1.08 -18.40
CA LEU A 120 2.15 -1.38 -17.13
C LEU A 120 2.82 -0.64 -15.98
N TYR A 121 4.14 -0.59 -15.94
CA TYR A 121 4.90 0.18 -14.96
C TYR A 121 4.54 1.66 -15.04
N ASP A 122 4.54 2.25 -16.24
CA ASP A 122 4.21 3.66 -16.46
C ASP A 122 2.81 4.00 -15.93
N ARG A 123 1.83 3.09 -16.09
CA ARG A 123 0.48 3.26 -15.56
C ARG A 123 0.45 3.27 -14.03
N PHE A 124 1.24 2.43 -13.36
CA PHE A 124 1.31 2.42 -11.89
C PHE A 124 2.02 3.66 -11.34
N VAL A 125 3.06 4.13 -12.02
CA VAL A 125 3.73 5.39 -11.69
C VAL A 125 2.77 6.56 -11.82
N ALA A 126 2.17 6.73 -13.00
CA ALA A 126 1.21 7.83 -13.25
C ALA A 126 0.01 7.78 -12.30
N TYR A 127 -0.47 6.58 -11.96
CA TYR A 127 -1.52 6.38 -10.97
C TYR A 127 -1.14 6.94 -9.59
N ARG A 128 0.05 6.61 -9.07
CA ARG A 128 0.49 7.03 -7.74
C ARG A 128 0.97 8.49 -7.70
N GLU A 129 1.61 8.97 -8.77
CA GLU A 129 1.95 10.39 -8.92
C GLU A 129 0.68 11.26 -8.94
N GLY A 130 -0.39 10.78 -9.59
CA GLY A 130 -1.70 11.43 -9.54
C GLY A 130 -2.35 11.47 -8.15
N LEU A 131 -1.85 10.68 -7.19
CA LEU A 131 -2.24 10.72 -5.77
C LEU A 131 -1.29 11.58 -4.93
N GLY A 132 -0.30 12.24 -5.53
CA GLY A 132 0.66 13.12 -4.85
C GLY A 132 1.95 12.45 -4.36
N MET A 133 2.22 11.21 -4.76
CA MET A 133 3.43 10.46 -4.37
C MET A 133 4.59 10.71 -5.34
N GLU A 134 5.83 10.73 -4.86
CA GLU A 134 7.03 10.60 -5.70
C GLU A 134 7.40 9.11 -5.81
N VAL A 135 7.37 8.54 -7.02
CA VAL A 135 7.60 7.10 -7.21
C VAL A 135 8.91 6.85 -7.93
N LEU A 136 9.86 6.21 -7.25
CA LEU A 136 11.15 5.85 -7.82
C LEU A 136 11.14 4.40 -8.32
N PRO A 137 11.79 4.08 -9.46
CA PRO A 137 12.02 2.69 -9.86
C PRO A 137 12.94 2.00 -8.85
N HIS A 138 12.59 0.80 -8.38
CA HIS A 138 13.41 0.03 -7.43
C HIS A 138 14.76 -0.43 -8.02
N THR A 139 14.85 -0.53 -9.35
CA THR A 139 16.09 -0.95 -10.03
C THR A 139 17.02 0.24 -10.29
N GLY A 140 18.24 0.16 -9.74
CA GLY A 140 19.33 1.13 -9.96
C GLY A 140 19.73 1.86 -8.68
N GLY A 141 21.05 2.00 -8.43
CA GLY A 141 21.58 2.60 -7.20
C GLY A 141 21.15 4.05 -6.92
N ALA A 142 20.58 4.72 -7.93
CA ALA A 142 20.04 6.08 -7.80
C ALA A 142 18.85 6.17 -6.84
N ALA A 143 17.99 5.14 -6.77
CA ALA A 143 16.80 5.17 -5.92
C ALA A 143 17.18 5.30 -4.43
N PHE A 144 18.07 4.43 -3.94
CA PHE A 144 18.57 4.50 -2.58
C PHE A 144 19.19 5.87 -2.26
N GLY A 145 20.01 6.42 -3.17
CA GLY A 145 20.62 7.74 -3.00
C GLY A 145 19.57 8.85 -2.87
N THR A 146 18.49 8.79 -3.64
CA THR A 146 17.37 9.74 -3.54
C THR A 146 16.62 9.59 -2.23
N LEU A 147 16.25 8.37 -1.83
CA LEU A 147 15.58 8.12 -0.54
C LEU A 147 16.41 8.66 0.63
N ALA A 148 17.71 8.39 0.64
CA ALA A 148 18.61 8.85 1.69
C ALA A 148 18.73 10.40 1.71
N ARG A 149 18.67 11.06 0.54
CA ARG A 149 18.62 12.53 0.47
C ARG A 149 17.31 13.09 1.03
N ARG A 150 16.17 12.49 0.71
CA ARG A 150 14.84 12.89 1.21
C ARG A 150 14.78 12.79 2.73
N LEU A 151 15.30 11.70 3.30
CA LEU A 151 15.36 11.53 4.76
C LEU A 151 16.30 12.55 5.42
N ARG A 152 17.48 12.81 4.85
CA ARG A 152 18.41 13.83 5.37
C ARG A 152 17.87 15.25 5.30
N SER A 153 16.93 15.53 4.41
CA SER A 153 16.23 16.82 4.34
C SER A 153 14.97 16.88 5.19
N GLY A 154 14.77 15.94 6.13
CA GLY A 154 13.60 15.93 7.01
C GLY A 154 12.32 15.41 6.37
N GLY A 155 12.39 14.78 5.20
CA GLY A 155 11.23 14.28 4.46
C GLY A 155 10.78 12.87 4.85
N MET A 156 9.67 12.44 4.25
CA MET A 156 9.07 11.12 4.50
C MET A 156 9.34 10.14 3.35
N VAL A 157 9.62 8.88 3.72
CA VAL A 157 9.74 7.74 2.79
C VAL A 157 8.79 6.61 3.21
N CYS A 158 8.06 6.03 2.25
CA CYS A 158 7.16 4.89 2.49
C CYS A 158 7.66 3.65 1.74
N LEU A 159 7.79 2.50 2.42
CA LEU A 159 8.32 1.26 1.85
C LEU A 159 7.37 0.08 2.15
N VAL A 160 7.15 -0.75 1.11
CA VAL A 160 6.32 -1.97 1.12
C VAL A 160 7.13 -3.21 0.76
#